data_AF-K1PYP4-F1
#
_entry.id   AF-K1PYP4-F1
#
_cell.length_a   1.000
_cell.length_b   1.000
_cell.length_c   1.000
_cell.angle_alpha   90.00
_cell.angle_beta   90.00
_cell.angle_gamma   90.00
#
_symmetry.space_group_name_H-M   'P 1'
#
loop_
_entity.id
_entity.type
_entity.pdbx_description
1 polymer ?
#
loop_
_entity_poly.entity_id
_entity_poly.type
_entity_poly.pdbx_seq_one_letter_code
_entity_poly.pdbx_strand_id
1 'polypeptide(L)'
;MTAPSNELKPVFSLLTELLMLEDPVQGQRIKVVIDGVTDSAGTAYDGLLATVRLNHATDSRRSYTCIKFLVSLASKSAPVKDYLMQIPSKWQWAVNWLKKKMSEYYYTPSSTSAISNEDSNRKSFQRTYSAQVNDNEGDEHSTNTYLQYDGLA
;
A
#
# COMPACT_ATOMS: atom_id res chain seq x y z
N MET A 1 8.06 -4.78 13.95
CA MET A 1 7.78 -3.43 13.41
C MET A 1 7.06 -3.58 12.08
N THR A 2 5.78 -3.23 12.01
CA THR A 2 4.99 -3.28 10.77
C THR A 2 5.02 -1.91 10.11
N ALA A 3 5.89 -1.73 9.12
CA ALA A 3 5.88 -0.54 8.27
C ALA A 3 4.52 -0.40 7.58
N PRO A 4 3.89 0.79 7.57
CA PRO A 4 2.62 1.00 6.90
C PRO A 4 2.74 0.69 5.39
N SER A 5 1.66 0.19 4.77
CA SER A 5 1.72 -0.37 3.41
C SER A 5 2.18 0.61 2.33
N ASN A 6 2.12 1.92 2.60
CA ASN A 6 2.60 3.01 1.73
C ASN A 6 4.13 3.08 1.63
N GLU A 7 4.89 2.49 2.57
CA GLU A 7 6.36 2.49 2.57
C GLU A 7 6.97 1.38 1.69
N LEU A 8 6.17 0.44 1.21
CA LEU A 8 6.68 -0.68 0.40
C LEU A 8 7.09 -0.27 -1.01
N LYS A 9 6.53 0.81 -1.55
CA LYS A 9 6.77 1.22 -2.94
C LYS A 9 8.24 1.62 -3.18
N PRO A 10 8.86 2.50 -2.37
CA PRO A 10 10.29 2.79 -2.49
C PRO A 10 11.17 1.53 -2.35
N VAL A 11 10.83 0.65 -1.42
CA VAL A 11 11.59 -0.60 -1.18
C VAL A 11 11.54 -1.51 -2.40
N PHE A 12 10.35 -1.69 -3.01
CA PHE A 12 10.19 -2.49 -4.21
C PHE A 12 10.84 -1.87 -5.44
N SER A 13 10.86 -0.55 -5.57
CA SER A 13 11.63 0.13 -6.61
C SER A 13 13.11 -0.19 -6.49
N LEU A 14 13.71 -0.02 -5.31
CA LEU A 14 15.12 -0.32 -5.07
C LEU A 14 15.43 -1.81 -5.29
N LEU A 15 14.59 -2.71 -4.78
CA LEU A 15 14.77 -4.15 -5.00
C LEU A 15 14.68 -4.53 -6.48
N THR A 16 13.83 -3.84 -7.26
CA THR A 16 13.77 -4.06 -8.72
C THR A 16 15.11 -3.73 -9.36
N GLU A 17 15.62 -2.53 -9.13
CA GLU A 17 16.89 -2.09 -9.70
C GLU A 17 18.03 -3.03 -9.31
N LEU A 18 18.10 -3.38 -8.01
CA LEU A 18 19.10 -4.29 -7.48
C LEU A 18 19.02 -5.69 -8.10
N LEU A 19 17.83 -6.26 -8.27
CA LEU A 19 17.68 -7.61 -8.87
C LEU A 19 17.86 -7.63 -10.39
N MET A 20 17.75 -6.48 -11.06
CA MET A 20 17.99 -6.33 -12.49
C MET A 20 19.48 -6.16 -12.85
N LEU A 21 20.37 -5.93 -11.89
CA LEU A 21 21.82 -5.83 -12.16
C LEU A 21 22.36 -7.15 -12.72
N GLU A 22 22.88 -7.11 -13.94
CA GLU A 22 23.49 -8.24 -14.63
C GLU A 22 24.96 -8.36 -14.21
N ASP A 23 25.21 -9.20 -13.21
CA ASP A 23 26.54 -9.46 -12.65
C ASP A 23 26.66 -10.95 -12.28
N PRO A 24 27.88 -11.47 -12.05
CA PRO A 24 28.09 -12.88 -11.69
C PRO A 24 27.37 -13.35 -10.42
N VAL A 25 26.88 -12.42 -9.57
CA VAL A 25 26.22 -12.73 -8.29
C VAL A 25 24.70 -12.51 -8.33
N GLN A 26 24.12 -12.19 -9.50
CA GLN A 26 22.69 -11.93 -9.66
C GLN A 26 21.83 -13.09 -9.15
N GLY A 27 22.18 -14.33 -9.51
CA GLY A 27 21.45 -15.51 -9.04
C GLY A 27 21.44 -15.65 -7.52
N GLN A 28 22.57 -15.40 -6.87
CA GLN A 28 22.67 -15.43 -5.40
C GLN A 28 21.83 -14.33 -4.76
N ARG A 29 21.82 -13.14 -5.34
CA ARG A 29 21.03 -12.00 -4.87
C ARG A 29 19.53 -12.26 -4.96
N ILE A 30 19.08 -12.84 -6.08
CA ILE A 30 17.69 -13.29 -6.26
C ILE A 30 17.31 -14.30 -5.18
N LYS A 31 18.16 -15.31 -4.96
CA LYS A 31 17.95 -16.34 -3.93
C LYS A 31 17.82 -15.72 -2.53
N VAL A 32 18.73 -14.83 -2.15
CA VAL A 32 18.72 -14.16 -0.84
C VAL A 32 17.45 -13.32 -0.65
N VAL A 33 17.03 -12.55 -1.66
CA VAL A 33 15.82 -11.72 -1.54
C VAL A 33 14.56 -12.57 -1.46
N ILE A 34 14.47 -13.66 -2.21
CA ILE A 34 13.27 -14.50 -2.27
C ILE A 34 13.16 -15.43 -1.06
N ASP A 35 14.23 -16.14 -0.72
CA ASP A 35 14.24 -17.17 0.33
C ASP A 35 14.69 -16.65 1.69
N GLY A 36 15.51 -15.59 1.71
CA GLY A 36 16.20 -15.15 2.92
C GLY A 36 17.64 -15.67 3.01
N VAL A 37 18.30 -15.36 4.12
CA VAL A 37 19.69 -15.76 4.38
C VAL A 37 19.91 -15.96 5.87
N THR A 38 20.82 -16.86 6.23
CA THR A 38 21.34 -16.97 7.60
C THR A 38 22.76 -16.41 7.62
N ASP A 39 23.05 -15.50 8.55
CA ASP A 39 24.40 -14.95 8.71
C ASP A 39 25.36 -15.95 9.40
N SER A 40 26.63 -15.56 9.52
CA SER A 40 27.65 -16.36 10.20
C SER A 40 27.42 -16.51 11.71
N ALA A 41 26.59 -15.65 12.32
CA ALA A 41 26.20 -15.74 13.72
C ALA A 41 24.99 -16.66 13.95
N GLY A 42 24.39 -17.20 12.87
CA GLY A 42 23.20 -18.05 12.93
C GLY A 42 21.88 -17.27 12.93
N THR A 43 21.91 -15.95 12.72
CA THR A 43 20.72 -15.12 12.61
C THR A 43 20.06 -15.32 11.24
N ALA A 44 18.80 -15.77 11.24
CA ALA A 44 18.01 -15.90 10.02
C ALA A 44 17.28 -14.59 9.68
N TYR A 45 17.41 -14.17 8.42
CA TYR A 45 16.72 -13.04 7.84
C TYR A 45 15.69 -13.54 6.84
N ASP A 46 14.42 -13.20 7.09
CA ASP A 46 13.31 -13.62 6.25
C ASP A 46 13.39 -13.05 4.83
N GLY A 47 13.23 -13.92 3.85
CA GLY A 47 13.00 -13.53 2.46
C GLY A 47 11.58 -13.03 2.22
N LEU A 48 11.33 -12.65 0.97
CA LEU A 48 10.02 -12.16 0.56
C LEU A 48 8.93 -13.23 0.70
N LEU A 49 9.23 -14.50 0.41
CA LEU A 49 8.25 -15.59 0.57
C LEU A 49 7.85 -15.81 2.03
N ALA A 50 8.81 -15.74 2.95
CA ALA A 50 8.55 -15.81 4.39
C ALA A 50 7.70 -14.61 4.84
N THR A 51 8.01 -13.41 4.33
CA THR A 51 7.21 -12.20 4.58
C THR A 51 5.76 -12.35 4.13
N VAL A 52 5.50 -12.90 2.94
CA VAL A 52 4.12 -13.20 2.50
C VAL A 52 3.46 -14.17 3.49
N ARG A 53 4.19 -15.22 3.92
CA ARG A 53 3.64 -16.24 4.83
C ARG A 53 3.28 -15.65 6.19
N LEU A 54 4.10 -14.76 6.74
CA LEU A 54 3.84 -14.15 8.04
C LEU A 54 2.63 -13.21 8.02
N ASN A 55 2.39 -12.53 6.90
CA ASN A 55 1.35 -11.50 6.81
C ASN A 55 0.02 -12.01 6.24
N HIS A 56 -0.06 -13.22 5.68
CA HIS A 56 -1.23 -13.63 4.89
C HIS A 56 -2.57 -13.59 5.66
N ALA A 57 -2.54 -13.79 6.99
CA ALA A 57 -3.73 -13.78 7.84
C ALA A 57 -4.02 -12.40 8.45
N THR A 58 -2.99 -11.67 8.87
CA THR A 58 -3.12 -10.41 9.63
C THR A 58 -3.07 -9.16 8.76
N ASP A 59 -2.32 -9.20 7.65
CA ASP A 59 -2.20 -8.13 6.65
C ASP A 59 -2.18 -8.75 5.24
N SER A 60 -3.38 -9.14 4.80
CA SER A 60 -3.58 -9.76 3.49
C SER A 60 -3.22 -8.81 2.33
N ARG A 61 -3.37 -7.49 2.52
CA ARG A 61 -2.99 -6.47 1.52
C ARG A 61 -1.49 -6.45 1.30
N ARG A 62 -0.69 -6.48 2.38
CA ARG A 62 0.77 -6.57 2.31
C ARG A 62 1.23 -7.83 1.61
N SER A 63 0.65 -8.96 1.98
CA SER A 63 0.93 -10.26 1.34
C SER A 63 0.62 -10.25 -0.15
N TYR A 64 -0.54 -9.72 -0.55
CA TYR A 64 -0.90 -9.56 -1.95
C TYR A 64 0.08 -8.64 -2.70
N THR A 65 0.49 -7.53 -2.09
CA THR A 65 1.41 -6.58 -2.73
C THR A 65 2.78 -7.21 -2.96
N CYS A 66 3.31 -7.99 -2.01
CA CYS A 66 4.53 -8.79 -2.17
C CYS A 66 4.40 -9.84 -3.29
N ILE A 67 3.28 -10.56 -3.37
CA ILE A 67 3.04 -11.52 -4.47
C ILE A 67 2.95 -10.80 -5.82
N LYS A 68 2.23 -9.68 -5.88
CA LYS A 68 2.09 -8.87 -7.11
C LYS A 68 3.45 -8.35 -7.57
N PHE A 69 4.29 -7.92 -6.64
CA PHE A 69 5.67 -7.53 -6.92
C PHE A 69 6.48 -8.69 -7.51
N LEU A 70 6.48 -9.88 -6.87
CA LEU A 70 7.18 -11.06 -7.38
C LEU A 70 6.75 -11.43 -8.80
N VAL A 71 5.45 -11.46 -9.07
CA VAL A 71 4.91 -11.77 -10.41
C VAL A 71 5.34 -10.70 -11.43
N SER A 72 5.26 -9.41 -11.06
CA SER A 72 5.71 -8.32 -11.94
C SER A 72 7.22 -8.32 -12.17
N LEU A 73 8.02 -8.82 -11.23
CA LEU A 73 9.46 -8.89 -11.37
C LEU A 73 9.85 -10.07 -12.29
N ALA A 74 9.20 -11.22 -12.11
CA ALA A 74 9.38 -12.38 -12.97
C ALA A 74 8.99 -12.12 -14.44
N SER A 75 8.03 -11.22 -14.69
CA SER A 75 7.70 -10.83 -16.07
C SER A 75 8.75 -9.95 -16.73
N LYS A 76 9.66 -9.35 -15.95
CA LYS A 76 10.70 -8.42 -16.42
C LYS A 76 12.12 -9.02 -16.42
N SER A 77 12.37 -10.01 -15.55
CA SER A 77 13.68 -10.62 -15.35
C SER A 77 13.59 -12.13 -15.59
N ALA A 78 14.25 -12.61 -16.65
CA ALA A 78 14.35 -14.04 -16.93
C ALA A 78 15.02 -14.82 -15.77
N PRO A 79 16.15 -14.35 -15.18
CA PRO A 79 16.74 -15.01 -14.02
C PRO A 79 15.79 -15.19 -12.83
N VAL A 80 14.95 -14.19 -12.55
CA VAL A 80 13.94 -14.27 -11.47
C VAL A 80 12.86 -15.28 -11.81
N LYS A 81 12.35 -15.25 -13.04
CA LYS A 81 11.36 -16.20 -13.53
C LYS A 81 11.88 -17.63 -13.44
N ASP A 82 13.08 -17.87 -13.96
CA ASP A 82 13.71 -19.18 -13.98
C ASP A 82 13.93 -19.69 -12.57
N TYR A 83 14.35 -18.82 -11.64
CA TYR A 83 14.47 -19.17 -10.23
C TYR A 83 13.13 -19.62 -9.62
N LEU A 84 12.07 -18.83 -9.79
CA LEU A 84 10.74 -19.17 -9.26
C LEU A 84 10.17 -20.46 -9.85
N MET A 85 10.50 -20.78 -11.10
CA MET A 85 10.13 -22.03 -11.76
C MET A 85 10.89 -23.24 -11.20
N GLN A 86 12.08 -23.05 -10.63
CA GLN A 86 12.85 -24.12 -9.97
C GLN A 86 12.36 -24.44 -8.55
N ILE A 87 11.62 -23.53 -7.91
CA ILE A 87 11.14 -23.69 -6.52
C ILE A 87 9.61 -23.69 -6.37
N PRO A 88 8.82 -24.42 -7.19
CA PRO A 88 7.36 -24.38 -7.15
C PRO A 88 6.83 -24.76 -5.75
N SER A 89 7.46 -25.73 -5.08
CA SER A 89 7.10 -26.16 -3.73
C SER A 89 7.14 -25.03 -2.69
N LYS A 90 8.01 -24.02 -2.86
CA LYS A 90 8.19 -22.92 -1.91
C LYS A 90 7.14 -21.81 -2.02
N TRP A 91 6.60 -21.57 -3.22
CA TRP A 91 5.70 -20.42 -3.46
C TRP A 91 4.31 -20.80 -3.97
N GLN A 92 4.09 -22.05 -4.39
CA GLN A 92 2.77 -22.52 -4.85
C GLN A 92 1.67 -22.32 -3.81
N TRP A 93 2.00 -22.42 -2.52
CA TRP A 93 1.05 -22.11 -1.45
C TRP A 93 0.52 -20.67 -1.55
N ALA A 94 1.35 -19.70 -1.94
CA ALA A 94 0.99 -18.28 -2.02
C ALA A 94 0.04 -18.06 -3.20
N VAL A 95 0.28 -18.77 -4.31
CA VAL A 95 -0.64 -18.82 -5.46
C VAL A 95 -1.98 -19.40 -5.05
N ASN A 96 -1.98 -20.54 -4.36
CA ASN A 96 -3.20 -21.21 -3.92
C ASN A 96 -3.98 -20.35 -2.92
N TRP A 97 -3.27 -19.72 -1.99
CA TRP A 97 -3.85 -18.76 -1.05
C TRP A 97 -4.51 -17.59 -1.78
N LEU A 98 -3.82 -16.99 -2.75
CA LEU A 98 -4.37 -15.88 -3.53
C LEU A 98 -5.60 -16.29 -4.34
N LYS A 99 -5.56 -17.46 -5.00
CA LYS A 99 -6.71 -18.02 -5.72
C LYS A 99 -7.92 -18.19 -4.79
N LYS A 100 -7.71 -18.80 -3.62
CA LYS A 100 -8.77 -18.97 -2.61
C LYS A 100 -9.32 -17.61 -2.16
N LYS A 101 -8.45 -16.65 -1.85
CA LYS A 101 -8.85 -15.30 -1.43
C LYS A 101 -9.66 -14.55 -2.48
N MET A 102 -9.29 -14.68 -3.75
CA MET A 102 -10.07 -14.12 -4.85
C MET A 102 -11.45 -14.77 -4.93
N SER A 103 -11.52 -16.11 -4.88
CA SER A 103 -12.81 -16.83 -4.90
C SER A 103 -13.72 -16.43 -3.73
N GLU A 104 -13.21 -16.35 -2.50
CA GLU A 104 -13.99 -15.89 -1.33
C GLU A 104 -14.63 -14.51 -1.57
N TYR A 105 -13.91 -13.59 -2.20
CA TYR A 105 -14.40 -12.24 -2.52
C TYR A 105 -15.56 -12.25 -3.51
N TYR A 106 -15.57 -13.19 -4.45
CA TYR A 106 -16.66 -13.36 -5.42
C TYR A 106 -17.86 -14.10 -4.84
N TYR A 107 -17.67 -14.95 -3.82
CA TYR A 107 -18.72 -15.78 -3.22
C TYR A 107 -19.44 -15.15 -2.03
N THR A 108 -18.92 -14.10 -1.40
CA THR A 108 -19.72 -13.31 -0.45
C THR A 108 -20.81 -12.57 -1.24
N PRO A 109 -22.11 -12.87 -1.04
CA PRO A 109 -23.16 -12.05 -1.59
C PRO A 109 -23.03 -10.69 -0.89
N SER A 110 -22.48 -9.71 -1.60
CA SER A 110 -22.47 -8.33 -1.16
C SER A 110 -23.92 -7.83 -1.24
N SER A 111 -24.69 -8.11 -0.19
CA SER A 111 -25.98 -7.47 0.09
C SER A 111 -25.79 -6.03 0.58
N THR A 112 -24.76 -5.31 0.12
CA THR A 112 -24.57 -3.86 0.27
C THR A 112 -23.59 -3.39 -0.80
N SER A 113 -24.06 -3.38 -2.05
CA SER A 113 -23.39 -2.66 -3.12
C SER A 113 -23.62 -1.15 -2.95
N ALA A 114 -22.54 -0.39 -3.18
CA ALA A 114 -22.46 1.05 -3.43
C ALA A 114 -22.42 1.97 -2.19
N ILE A 115 -21.20 2.32 -1.75
CA ILE A 115 -20.74 3.72 -1.69
C ILE A 115 -19.23 3.76 -2.02
N SER A 116 -18.93 4.57 -3.03
CA SER A 116 -17.71 5.26 -3.43
C SER A 116 -16.34 4.57 -3.38
N ASN A 117 -15.88 4.36 -4.59
CA ASN A 117 -14.51 4.44 -5.04
C ASN A 117 -13.96 5.89 -4.84
N GLU A 118 -13.45 6.23 -3.66
CA GLU A 118 -12.56 7.39 -3.46
C GLU A 118 -11.81 7.29 -2.13
N ASP A 119 -10.55 6.88 -2.15
CA ASP A 119 -9.59 7.42 -1.17
C ASP A 119 -8.26 7.67 -1.87
N SER A 120 -8.29 8.72 -2.68
CA SER A 120 -7.13 9.50 -3.02
C SER A 120 -6.67 10.21 -1.76
N ASN A 121 -5.52 9.81 -1.22
CA ASN A 121 -4.54 10.70 -0.57
C ASN A 121 -5.13 11.96 0.08
N ARG A 122 -5.93 11.84 1.15
CA ARG A 122 -6.12 12.98 2.06
C ARG A 122 -4.88 13.10 2.94
N LYS A 123 -3.89 13.82 2.41
CA LYS A 123 -3.14 14.75 3.25
C LYS A 123 -4.19 15.69 3.86
N SER A 124 -4.66 15.37 5.07
CA SER A 124 -5.35 16.36 5.88
C SER A 124 -4.31 17.41 6.24
N PHE A 125 -4.27 18.49 5.46
CA PHE A 125 -3.66 19.73 5.93
C PHE A 125 -4.50 20.16 7.13
N GLN A 126 -4.03 19.84 8.34
CA GLN A 126 -4.45 20.55 9.54
C GLN A 126 -4.16 22.03 9.25
N ARG A 127 -5.20 22.83 9.00
CA ARG A 127 -5.07 24.28 9.13
C ARG A 127 -4.71 24.53 10.59
N THR A 128 -3.49 25.01 10.81
CA THR A 128 -2.98 25.40 12.11
C THR A 128 -3.86 26.52 12.67
N TYR A 129 -4.42 26.28 13.86
CA TYR A 129 -5.04 27.30 14.69
C TYR A 129 -3.95 28.27 15.15
N SER A 130 -3.74 29.35 14.41
CA SER A 130 -2.83 30.41 14.84
C SER A 130 -3.11 31.70 14.05
N ALA A 131 -4.18 32.40 14.45
CA ALA A 131 -4.33 33.85 14.37
C ALA A 131 -5.61 34.23 15.12
N GLN A 132 -5.63 33.99 16.43
CA GLN A 132 -6.29 34.96 17.30
C GLN A 132 -5.34 36.15 17.43
N VAL A 133 -5.94 37.30 17.71
CA VAL A 133 -5.35 38.59 18.09
C VAL A 133 -5.13 39.60 16.94
N ASN A 134 -5.63 40.80 17.23
CA ASN A 134 -5.51 42.12 16.60
C ASN A 134 -6.73 42.50 15.73
N ASP A 135 -7.43 43.61 15.91
CA ASP A 135 -7.54 44.62 16.97
C ASP A 135 -8.75 45.49 16.58
N ASN A 136 -9.25 46.27 17.54
CA ASN A 136 -10.42 47.14 17.48
C ASN A 136 -10.51 48.16 16.31
N GLU A 137 -11.77 48.60 16.13
CA GLU A 137 -12.23 49.95 15.73
C GLU A 137 -12.14 50.41 14.26
N GLY A 138 -13.28 50.96 13.78
CA GLY A 138 -13.28 52.03 12.78
C GLY A 138 -14.25 51.87 11.61
N ASP A 139 -15.40 52.52 11.76
CA ASP A 139 -16.11 53.30 10.73
C ASP A 139 -17.31 52.71 9.96
N GLU A 140 -18.43 53.33 10.30
CA GLU A 140 -19.76 53.38 9.70
C GLU A 140 -19.72 53.85 8.23
N HIS A 141 -20.57 53.27 7.37
CA HIS A 141 -21.58 54.09 6.70
C HIS A 141 -22.76 53.26 6.16
N SER A 142 -23.91 53.62 6.71
CA SER A 142 -25.28 53.29 6.35
C SER A 142 -25.61 53.40 4.85
N THR A 143 -26.61 52.66 4.38
CA THR A 143 -27.99 53.19 4.25
C THR A 143 -28.93 52.25 3.47
N ASN A 144 -30.17 52.17 3.99
CA ASN A 144 -31.45 52.15 3.27
C ASN A 144 -31.85 50.90 2.44
N THR A 145 -33.10 50.42 2.41
CA THR A 145 -34.44 51.00 2.77
C THR A 145 -35.49 49.88 2.72
N TYR A 146 -36.55 49.93 3.57
CA TYR A 146 -38.01 49.85 3.27
C TYR A 146 -38.55 48.70 2.35
N LEU A 147 -39.68 47.97 2.53
CA LEU A 147 -40.94 47.91 3.31
C LEU A 147 -41.49 46.45 3.09
N GLN A 148 -42.48 45.85 3.76
CA GLN A 148 -43.82 46.31 4.12
C GLN A 148 -44.49 45.22 5.00
N TYR A 149 -45.16 45.61 6.09
CA TYR A 149 -46.45 45.02 6.47
C TYR A 149 -47.32 46.15 7.00
N ASP A 150 -48.31 46.52 6.18
CA ASP A 150 -49.37 47.49 6.48
C ASP A 150 -50.44 46.89 7.39
N GLY A 151 -50.90 47.73 8.33
CA GLY A 151 -52.27 48.23 8.32
C GLY A 151 -53.44 47.26 8.49
N LEU A 152 -53.90 47.13 9.74
CA LEU A 152 -55.32 47.07 10.10
C LEU A 152 -55.61 48.16 11.14
N ALA A 153 -56.28 49.23 10.69
CA ALA A 153 -57.56 49.73 11.24
C ALA A 153 -58.16 50.72 10.23
#